data_AF-A0A5A9XDK6-F1
#
_entry.id   AF-A0A5A9XDK6-F1
#
_cell.length_a   1.000
_cell.length_b   1.000
_cell.length_c   1.000
_cell.angle_alpha   90.00
_cell.angle_beta   90.00
_cell.angle_gamma   90.00
#
_symmetry.space_group_name_H-M   'P 1'
#
loop_
_entity.id
_entity.type
_entity.pdbx_description
1 polymer ?
#
loop_
_entity_poly.entity_id
_entity_poly.type
_entity_poly.pdbx_seq_one_letter_code
_entity_poly.pdbx_strand_id
1 'polypeptide(L)'
;MLKSLSTRNLTVFQDVELNFAPGLNVIVGENGCGKSHLLKVVYSVMAASAEEANEYGYAHRDLAYDRSLAGALSVPGGADGAGYAHGAAAALHQKA
;
A
#
# COMPACT_ATOMS: atom_id res chain seq x y z
N MET A 1 5.54 -5.43 9.98
CA MET A 1 5.60 -4.90 11.36
C MET A 1 6.99 -4.33 11.60
N LEU A 2 7.10 -3.15 12.19
CA LEU A 2 8.39 -2.45 12.41
C LEU A 2 9.21 -3.16 13.49
N LYS A 3 10.47 -3.49 13.20
CA LYS A 3 11.37 -4.23 14.12
C LYS A 3 12.47 -3.34 14.69
N SER A 4 13.09 -2.53 13.83
CA SER A 4 14.16 -1.62 14.22
C SER A 4 14.15 -0.36 13.35
N LEU A 5 14.83 0.67 13.84
CA LEU A 5 15.12 1.90 13.12
C LEU A 5 16.58 2.28 13.39
N SER A 6 17.33 2.57 12.32
CA SER A 6 18.65 3.17 12.40
C SER A 6 18.66 4.45 11.57
N THR A 7 19.17 5.54 12.13
CA THR A 7 19.27 6.83 11.45
C THR A 7 20.58 7.53 11.82
N ARG A 8 21.15 8.27 10.88
CA ARG A 8 22.35 9.10 11.11
C ARG A 8 22.14 10.52 10.60
N ASN A 9 22.64 11.50 11.34
CA ASN A 9 22.59 12.93 11.03
C ASN A 9 21.17 13.43 10.66
N LEU A 10 20.17 12.97 11.42
CA LEU A 10 18.77 13.29 11.20
C LEU A 10 18.27 14.21 12.31
N THR A 11 18.05 15.49 11.98
CA THR A 11 17.56 16.51 12.91
C THR A 11 18.49 16.66 14.13
N VAL A 12 18.00 16.43 15.34
CA VAL A 12 18.81 16.45 16.58
C VAL A 12 19.55 15.13 16.85
N PHE A 13 19.33 14.09 16.04
CA PHE A 13 19.93 12.78 16.20
C PHE A 13 21.17 12.64 15.30
N GLN A 14 22.37 12.61 15.90
CA GLN A 14 23.60 12.32 15.16
C GLN A 14 23.71 10.84 14.79
N ASP A 15 23.38 9.97 15.74
CA ASP A 15 23.29 8.51 15.54
C ASP A 15 22.22 7.95 16.48
N VAL A 16 21.28 7.18 15.94
CA VAL A 16 20.20 6.54 16.70
C VAL A 16 19.97 5.14 16.17
N GLU A 17 19.96 4.18 17.11
CA GLU A 17 19.51 2.81 16.89
C GLU A 17 18.39 2.48 17.89
N LEU A 18 17.24 2.05 17.37
CA LEU A 18 16.08 1.66 18.17
C LEU A 18 15.61 0.27 17.76
N ASN A 19 15.34 -0.57 18.76
CA ASN A 19 14.66 -1.84 18.60
C ASN A 19 13.25 -1.72 19.17
N PHE A 20 12.24 -2.05 18.37
CA PHE A 20 10.85 -1.96 18.78
C PHE A 20 10.39 -3.27 19.42
N ALA A 21 9.71 -3.15 20.55
CA ALA A 21 9.00 -4.26 21.18
C ALA A 21 7.71 -4.58 20.42
N PRO A 22 7.22 -5.83 20.48
CA PRO A 22 5.88 -6.15 20.04
C PRO A 22 4.84 -5.41 20.91
N GLY A 23 3.73 -4.98 20.30
CA GLY A 23 2.67 -4.24 20.99
C GLY A 23 2.94 -2.73 21.05
N LEU A 24 2.90 -2.15 22.25
CA LEU A 24 3.00 -0.71 22.46
C LEU A 24 4.42 -0.28 22.81
N ASN A 25 4.98 0.62 22.01
CA ASN A 25 6.24 1.29 22.29
C ASN A 25 5.97 2.70 22.80
N VAL A 26 6.63 3.11 23.89
CA VAL A 26 6.47 4.43 24.49
C VAL A 26 7.78 5.20 24.35
N ILE A 27 7.73 6.38 23.73
CA ILE A 27 8.90 7.25 23.54
C ILE A 27 8.78 8.45 24.48
N VAL A 28 9.73 8.60 25.39
CA VAL A 28 9.77 9.66 26.40
C VAL A 28 11.01 10.53 26.24
N GLY A 29 10.97 11.75 26.76
CA GLY A 29 12.07 12.71 26.71
C GLY A 29 11.57 14.14 26.79
N GLU A 30 12.47 15.09 27.05
CA GLU A 30 12.13 16.51 27.17
C GLU A 30 11.66 17.13 25.85
N ASN A 31 11.04 18.30 25.93
CA ASN A 31 10.69 19.08 24.75
C ASN A 31 11.96 19.48 23.99
N GLY A 32 11.96 19.33 22.67
CA GLY A 32 13.15 19.58 21.85
C GLY A 32 14.05 18.36 21.61
N CYS A 33 13.89 17.24 22.32
CA CYS A 33 14.71 16.02 22.11
C CYS A 33 14.39 15.23 20.82
N GLY A 34 13.70 15.82 19.83
CA GLY A 34 13.47 15.16 18.55
C GLY A 34 12.37 14.10 18.49
N LYS A 35 11.61 13.87 19.57
CA LYS A 35 10.54 12.84 19.62
C LYS A 35 9.55 12.91 18.45
N SER A 36 9.04 14.10 18.13
CA SER A 36 8.10 14.26 17.00
C SER A 36 8.78 14.04 15.64
N HIS A 37 10.07 14.35 15.52
CA HIS A 37 10.83 14.07 14.30
C HIS A 37 11.06 12.57 14.12
N LEU A 38 11.38 11.88 15.20
CA LEU A 38 11.52 10.42 15.22
C LEU A 38 10.24 9.72 14.74
N LEU A 39 9.09 10.10 15.29
CA LEU A 39 7.79 9.54 14.90
C LEU A 39 7.43 9.85 13.44
N LYS A 40 7.72 11.06 12.95
CA LYS A 40 7.49 11.44 11.55
C LYS A 40 8.31 10.59 10.60
N VAL A 41 9.59 10.35 10.90
CA VAL A 41 10.44 9.51 10.04
C VAL A 41 9.94 8.07 9.98
N VAL A 42 9.59 7.48 11.14
CA VAL A 42 8.97 6.15 11.18
C VAL A 42 7.72 6.11 10.29
N TYR A 43 6.83 7.10 10.43
CA TYR A 43 5.61 7.19 9.62
C TYR A 43 5.92 7.31 8.12
N SER A 44 6.80 8.23 7.73
CA SER A 44 7.14 8.48 6.32
C SER A 44 7.69 7.24 5.63
N VAL A 45 8.60 6.50 6.29
CA VAL A 45 9.16 5.27 5.73
C VAL A 45 8.07 4.21 5.58
N MET A 46 7.22 4.03 6.59
CA MET A 46 6.12 3.05 6.52
C MET A 46 5.10 3.40 5.43
N ALA A 47 4.77 4.69 5.28
CA ALA A 47 3.84 5.15 4.26
C ALA A 47 4.40 4.91 2.84
N ALA A 48 5.66 5.29 2.60
CA ALA A 48 6.33 5.07 1.33
C ALA A 48 6.40 3.57 0.97
N SER A 49 6.74 2.70 1.94
CA SER A 49 6.77 1.25 1.71
C SER A 49 5.39 0.63 1.50
N ALA A 50 4.32 1.22 2.02
CA ALA A 50 2.96 0.74 1.81
C ALA A 50 2.43 1.09 0.42
N GLU A 51 2.86 2.21 -0.16
CA GLU A 51 2.46 2.66 -1.49
C GLU A 51 2.98 1.71 -2.59
N GLU A 52 4.24 1.29 -2.49
CA GLU A 52 4.84 0.28 -3.39
C GLU A 52 4.06 -1.05 -3.37
N ALA A 53 3.59 -1.48 -2.19
CA ALA A 53 2.83 -2.72 -2.06
C ALA A 53 1.45 -2.63 -2.73
N ASN A 54 0.82 -1.46 -2.73
CA ASN A 54 -0.46 -1.25 -3.38
C ASN A 54 -0.33 -1.23 -4.91
N GLU A 55 0.71 -0.59 -5.45
CA GLU A 55 0.95 -0.54 -6.91
C GLU A 55 1.14 -1.94 -7.52
N TYR A 56 1.94 -2.80 -6.87
CA TYR A 56 2.03 -4.22 -7.25
C TYR A 56 0.69 -4.95 -7.11
N GLY A 57 -0.09 -4.63 -6.08
CA GLY A 57 -1.41 -5.22 -5.84
C GLY A 57 -2.42 -4.92 -6.95
N TYR A 58 -2.41 -3.71 -7.52
CA TYR A 58 -3.26 -3.36 -8.66
C TYR A 58 -2.78 -4.02 -9.96
N ALA A 59 -1.47 -3.96 -10.25
CA ALA A 59 -0.90 -4.57 -11.45
C ALA A 59 -1.15 -6.09 -11.53
N HIS A 60 -1.08 -6.80 -10.39
CA HIS A 60 -1.36 -8.24 -10.35
C HIS A 60 -2.86 -8.57 -10.33
N ARG A 61 -3.73 -7.69 -9.79
CA ARG A 61 -5.19 -7.90 -9.85
C ARG A 61 -5.75 -7.67 -11.24
N ASP A 62 -5.20 -6.72 -12.00
CA ASP A 62 -5.62 -6.47 -13.38
C ASP A 62 -5.26 -7.66 -14.29
N LEU A 63 -4.06 -8.23 -14.14
CA LEU A 63 -3.67 -9.46 -14.86
C LEU A 63 -4.48 -10.69 -14.43
N ALA A 64 -4.81 -10.81 -13.13
CA ALA A 64 -5.65 -11.89 -12.63
C ALA A 64 -7.10 -11.77 -13.12
N TYR A 65 -7.63 -10.54 -13.22
CA TYR A 65 -8.96 -10.25 -13.75
C TYR A 65 -9.02 -10.54 -15.25
N ASP A 66 -8.05 -10.07 -16.03
CA ASP A 66 -7.94 -10.34 -17.47
C ASP A 66 -7.79 -11.85 -17.75
N ARG A 67 -7.00 -12.57 -16.94
CA ARG A 67 -6.90 -14.04 -17.03
C ARG A 67 -8.21 -14.75 -16.68
N SER A 68 -8.98 -14.22 -15.72
CA SER A 68 -10.29 -14.78 -15.37
C SER A 68 -11.30 -14.61 -16.50
N LEU A 69 -11.24 -13.49 -17.25
CA LEU A 69 -12.03 -13.26 -18.45
C LEU A 69 -11.57 -14.14 -19.61
N ALA A 70 -10.26 -14.29 -19.82
CA ALA A 70 -9.69 -15.18 -20.83
C ALA A 70 -10.06 -16.65 -20.61
N GLY A 71 -10.14 -17.10 -19.34
CA GLY A 71 -10.61 -18.43 -18.97
C GLY A 71 -12.13 -18.61 -19.07
N ALA A 72 -12.90 -17.53 -18.95
CA ALA A 72 -14.36 -17.53 -19.13
C ALA A 72 -14.79 -17.43 -20.60
N LEU A 73 -13.92 -16.95 -21.49
CA LEU A 73 -14.20 -16.79 -22.92
C LEU A 73 -13.94 -18.05 -23.76
N SER A 74 -13.39 -19.13 -23.19
CA SER A 74 -13.44 -20.45 -23.81
C SER A 74 -14.79 -21.12 -23.54
N VAL A 75 -15.85 -20.61 -24.18
CA VAL A 75 -17.17 -21.23 -24.17
C VAL A 75 -17.23 -22.28 -25.30
N PRO A 76 -17.50 -23.56 -25.03
CA PRO A 76 -17.88 -24.51 -26.09
C PRO A 76 -19.19 -24.04 -26.69
N GLY A 77 -19.25 -23.99 -28.02
CA GLY A 77 -20.40 -23.52 -28.77
C GLY A 77 -21.71 -24.18 -28.35
N GLY A 78 -22.76 -23.38 -28.27
CA GLY A 78 -24.13 -23.81 -28.03
C GLY A 78 -25.01 -22.58 -27.86
N ALA A 79 -25.80 -22.29 -28.88
CA ALA A 79 -26.78 -21.20 -28.90
C ALA A 79 -27.75 -21.32 -27.73
N ASP A 80 -28.22 -20.17 -27.21
CA ASP A 80 -29.63 -19.85 -26.97
C ASP A 80 -29.79 -18.77 -25.87
N GLY A 81 -30.29 -17.61 -26.28
CA GLY A 81 -31.32 -16.84 -25.57
C GLY A 81 -31.03 -16.21 -24.20
N ALA A 82 -30.84 -14.88 -24.22
CA ALA A 82 -31.37 -13.89 -23.28
C ALA A 82 -30.91 -13.90 -21.80
N GLY A 83 -30.26 -12.81 -21.38
CA GLY A 83 -30.42 -12.28 -20.02
C GLY A 83 -29.17 -11.69 -19.37
N TYR A 84 -29.18 -10.37 -19.21
CA TYR A 84 -28.49 -9.59 -18.16
C TYR A 84 -27.00 -9.30 -18.32
N ALA A 85 -26.70 -8.27 -19.14
CA ALA A 85 -25.53 -7.41 -18.94
C ALA A 85 -26.02 -6.09 -18.30
N HIS A 86 -25.76 -5.89 -17.02
CA HIS A 86 -25.83 -4.56 -16.42
C HIS A 86 -24.80 -4.42 -15.30
N GLY A 87 -23.84 -3.53 -15.50
CA GLY A 87 -23.02 -2.98 -14.41
C GLY A 87 -21.51 -3.07 -14.59
N ALA A 88 -20.96 -2.34 -15.55
CA ALA A 88 -19.63 -1.71 -15.44
C ALA A 88 -19.34 -0.83 -16.68
N ALA A 89 -20.12 0.23 -16.87
CA ALA A 89 -19.79 1.29 -17.81
C ALA A 89 -19.96 2.63 -17.10
N ALA A 90 -18.95 2.99 -16.30
CA ALA A 90 -18.79 4.34 -15.78
C ALA A 90 -17.30 4.63 -15.52
N ALA A 91 -16.46 4.41 -16.53
CA ALA A 91 -15.18 5.10 -16.63
C ALA A 91 -15.44 6.39 -17.43
N LEU A 92 -15.91 7.43 -16.72
CA LEU A 92 -15.97 8.79 -17.26
C LEU A 92 -14.53 9.30 -17.40
N HIS A 93 -13.97 9.10 -18.59
CA HIS A 93 -13.05 10.06 -19.18
C HIS A 93 -13.81 11.37 -19.39
N GLN A 94 -13.34 12.44 -18.76
CA GLN A 94 -13.52 13.77 -19.34
C GLN A 94 -12.27 14.60 -19.12
N LYS A 95 -11.48 14.72 -20.20
CA LYS A 95 -10.61 15.88 -20.42
C LYS A 95 -11.50 17.08 -20.71
N ALA A 96 -11.17 18.21 -20.11
CA ALA A 96 -11.18 19.53 -20.73
C ALA A 96 -9.90 20.24 -20.27
#